data_AF-A0AA88M985-F1
#
_entry.id   AF-A0AA88M985-F1
#
_cell.length_a   1.000
_cell.length_b   1.000
_cell.length_c   1.000
_cell.angle_alpha   90.00
_cell.angle_beta   90.00
_cell.angle_gamma   90.00
#
_symmetry.space_group_name_H-M   'P 1'
#
loop_
_entity.id
_entity.type
_entity.pdbx_description
1 polymer ?
#
loop_
_entity_poly.entity_id
_entity_poly.type
_entity_poly.pdbx_seq_one_letter_code
_entity_poly.pdbx_strand_id
1 'polypeptide(L)'
;MATGRGRFLLSLRQGLERTQPCRHEGNSRGNKKKKPAGGGRSRRGRCENTKPAPPPPPVVYCPAPSWSLPASFSSENYFKRLPPEIILKIFSYLDAASLFSVGFVSQQFHELANDNVIWYELYSFEMGRRKRRPRLRGMPDSVSTDAQDVPASVWKKLLFSEMGCHKDAVWKKQLRNVNLNTGMPEQTEQVLRSLRVVWEITLTFKRGKQRVYEQSRSFSTDSSVTVCWSAGVWPRIHHVYSMELHGVLGSPSSKTATPPWRSLISKTVVSRIVRWKYMGTDSLVKLVQFDGGITVGIWRGTWIIAFIMATLHFHRLVERSVLGSLFCPYRPEEFTPLHSDVPLGFSVRGYTVLLLLHNSVRRIMQCRYSPVPCTRDEHHGEFVQLRPVHGGTSQKHPPISGRISFPWKVGELQGDIKNCCVMTVSVLDEALRPVWCISSSAAVFPSHSRVVSETYDGEQLALRYDDPDGKLKMTLVWMQDLQLYFLIGLNIRIRVRKV
;
A
#
# COMPACT_ATOMS: atom_id res chain seq x y z
N MET A 1 9.61 49.15 -28.92
CA MET A 1 8.16 48.83 -29.02
C MET A 1 7.82 47.78 -27.97
N ALA A 2 7.32 48.23 -26.82
CA ALA A 2 6.90 47.38 -25.72
C ALA A 2 5.73 48.07 -25.00
N THR A 3 4.50 47.75 -25.42
CA THR A 3 3.27 48.26 -24.81
C THR A 3 2.21 47.17 -24.88
N GLY A 4 1.78 46.63 -23.74
CA GLY A 4 0.66 45.69 -23.75
C GLY A 4 0.41 44.78 -22.55
N ARG A 5 1.07 44.96 -21.38
CA ARG A 5 0.79 44.12 -20.19
C ARG A 5 0.49 44.88 -18.89
N GLY A 6 0.38 46.21 -18.95
CA GLY A 6 0.14 47.06 -17.77
C GLY A 6 -1.33 47.36 -17.43
N ARG A 7 -2.31 47.00 -18.29
CA ARG A 7 -3.74 47.38 -18.06
C ARG A 7 -4.61 46.30 -17.41
N PHE A 8 -4.12 45.06 -17.28
CA PHE A 8 -4.91 43.97 -16.67
C PHE A 8 -4.74 43.87 -15.14
N LEU A 9 -3.62 44.37 -14.60
CA LEU A 9 -3.35 44.32 -13.15
C LEU A 9 -3.91 45.53 -12.38
N LEU A 10 -4.28 46.61 -13.07
CA LEU A 10 -4.93 47.78 -12.47
C LEU A 10 -6.44 47.56 -12.21
N SER A 11 -7.12 46.73 -13.01
CA SER A 11 -8.54 46.40 -12.79
C SER A 11 -8.75 45.38 -11.67
N LEU A 12 -7.77 44.52 -11.38
CA LEU A 12 -7.84 43.55 -10.28
C LEU A 12 -7.65 44.21 -8.90
N ARG A 13 -6.87 45.31 -8.84
CA ARG A 13 -6.64 46.07 -7.59
C ARG A 13 -7.83 46.97 -7.24
N GLN A 14 -8.49 47.57 -8.26
CA GLN A 14 -9.74 48.32 -8.08
C GLN A 14 -10.95 47.43 -7.68
N GLY A 15 -10.90 46.12 -7.96
CA GLY A 15 -11.92 45.17 -7.52
C GLY A 15 -11.78 44.71 -6.06
N LEU A 16 -10.55 44.65 -5.54
CA LEU A 16 -10.28 44.21 -4.16
C LEU A 16 -10.43 45.33 -3.11
N GLU A 17 -10.36 46.60 -3.53
CA GLU A 17 -10.58 47.76 -2.64
C GLU A 17 -12.06 48.17 -2.51
N ARG A 18 -12.98 47.44 -3.16
CA ARG A 18 -14.45 47.67 -3.07
C ARG A 18 -15.19 46.77 -2.07
N THR A 19 -14.49 45.91 -1.33
CA THR A 19 -15.12 45.04 -0.31
C THR A 19 -14.57 45.31 1.09
N GLN A 20 -14.72 46.55 1.55
CA GLN A 20 -14.96 47.00 2.94
C GLN A 20 -14.75 48.53 3.00
N PRO A 21 -15.25 49.27 4.00
CA PRO A 21 -16.40 49.07 4.91
C PRO A 21 -17.28 50.34 4.96
N CYS A 22 -18.44 50.34 5.64
CA CYS A 22 -18.97 51.59 6.21
C CYS A 22 -19.84 51.33 7.46
N ARG A 23 -19.35 51.86 8.58
CA ARG A 23 -20.11 52.27 9.77
C ARG A 23 -20.27 53.80 9.71
N HIS A 24 -21.22 54.29 10.52
CA HIS A 24 -21.60 55.70 10.88
C HIS A 24 -22.91 56.14 10.21
N GLU A 25 -23.94 56.67 10.89
CA GLU A 25 -24.14 57.33 12.20
C GLU A 25 -25.63 57.19 12.62
N GLY A 26 -26.09 57.32 13.88
CA GLY A 26 -25.44 57.82 15.08
C GLY A 26 -26.34 57.83 16.33
N ASN A 27 -25.87 58.62 17.31
CA ASN A 27 -26.51 59.12 18.52
C ASN A 27 -26.81 58.19 19.73
N SER A 28 -25.89 58.28 20.68
CA SER A 28 -26.06 59.10 21.91
C SER A 28 -26.16 58.39 23.27
N ARG A 29 -25.34 58.95 24.18
CA ARG A 29 -25.41 58.98 25.66
C ARG A 29 -24.94 57.74 26.45
N GLY A 30 -23.96 58.00 27.33
CA GLY A 30 -24.14 57.63 28.74
C GLY A 30 -23.03 56.84 29.42
N ASN A 31 -21.92 57.52 29.73
CA ASN A 31 -21.24 57.53 31.04
C ASN A 31 -20.80 56.23 31.77
N LYS A 32 -19.51 56.29 32.15
CA LYS A 32 -18.87 55.87 33.42
C LYS A 32 -18.56 54.36 33.61
N LYS A 33 -17.28 53.96 33.56
CA LYS A 33 -16.22 54.00 34.62
C LYS A 33 -16.36 52.86 35.65
N LYS A 34 -15.45 51.87 35.56
CA LYS A 34 -14.43 51.47 36.58
C LYS A 34 -14.16 49.96 36.61
N LYS A 35 -12.90 49.58 36.34
CA LYS A 35 -12.18 48.52 37.07
C LYS A 35 -11.74 49.10 38.43
N PRO A 36 -11.47 48.29 39.48
CA PRO A 36 -10.22 47.50 39.65
C PRO A 36 -10.54 46.06 40.15
N ALA A 37 -9.73 45.00 39.98
CA ALA A 37 -8.35 44.71 40.37
C ALA A 37 -8.10 44.66 41.91
N GLY A 38 -7.55 43.53 42.38
CA GLY A 38 -7.12 43.25 43.76
C GLY A 38 -7.97 42.11 44.38
N GLY A 39 -7.46 41.04 44.95
CA GLY A 39 -6.11 40.66 45.38
C GLY A 39 -6.24 39.87 46.70
N GLY A 40 -5.51 38.76 46.85
CA GLY A 40 -5.08 38.29 48.18
C GLY A 40 -5.84 37.15 48.88
N ARG A 41 -5.20 35.98 48.87
CA ARG A 41 -4.85 35.09 50.01
C ARG A 41 -5.94 34.52 50.96
N SER A 42 -6.12 33.20 50.86
CA SER A 42 -5.95 32.15 51.89
C SER A 42 -6.35 32.43 53.35
N ARG A 43 -7.33 31.65 53.88
CA ARG A 43 -7.13 30.82 55.09
C ARG A 43 -8.26 29.79 55.31
N ARG A 44 -7.84 28.66 55.90
CA ARG A 44 -8.61 27.48 56.32
C ARG A 44 -9.69 27.79 57.37
N GLY A 45 -10.78 27.02 57.36
CA GLY A 45 -11.75 26.89 58.46
C GLY A 45 -12.81 25.84 58.11
N ARG A 46 -13.23 25.04 59.08
CA ARG A 46 -13.84 23.70 58.95
C ARG A 46 -15.35 23.75 59.22
N CYS A 47 -16.07 22.82 58.59
CA CYS A 47 -17.47 22.38 58.67
C CYS A 47 -18.42 22.94 59.74
N GLU A 48 -19.65 23.27 59.31
CA GLU A 48 -20.87 22.72 59.92
C GLU A 48 -22.10 22.75 58.98
N ASN A 49 -22.71 21.58 58.84
CA ASN A 49 -24.10 21.24 58.47
C ASN A 49 -24.93 22.18 57.58
N THR A 50 -25.19 21.73 56.34
CA THR A 50 -26.45 22.03 55.64
C THR A 50 -26.92 20.82 54.84
N LYS A 51 -28.21 20.54 54.96
CA LYS A 51 -28.94 19.32 54.60
C LYS A 51 -28.76 18.89 53.13
N PRO A 52 -28.81 17.59 52.81
CA PRO A 52 -28.82 17.10 51.44
C PRO A 52 -30.09 17.56 50.70
N ALA A 53 -29.93 17.93 49.43
CA ALA A 53 -31.01 18.26 48.52
C ALA A 53 -31.97 17.07 48.35
N PRO A 54 -33.29 17.31 48.18
CA PRO A 54 -34.27 16.25 48.02
C PRO A 54 -34.00 15.43 46.73
N PRO A 55 -34.29 14.13 46.74
CA PRO A 55 -34.16 13.30 45.54
C PRO A 55 -35.13 13.80 44.45
N PRO A 56 -34.74 13.70 43.16
CA PRO A 56 -35.64 14.00 42.07
C PRO A 56 -36.88 13.08 42.13
N PRO A 57 -38.06 13.55 41.69
CA PRO A 57 -39.27 12.75 41.70
C PRO A 57 -39.11 11.47 40.87
N PRO A 58 -39.78 10.37 41.24
CA PRO A 58 -39.67 9.10 40.55
C PRO A 58 -40.08 9.27 39.09
N VAL A 59 -39.15 8.93 38.19
CA VAL A 59 -39.43 8.80 36.77
C VAL A 59 -40.47 7.70 36.62
N VAL A 60 -41.70 8.11 36.28
CA VAL A 60 -42.74 7.19 35.84
C VAL A 60 -42.18 6.46 34.63
N TYR A 61 -41.84 5.18 34.81
CA TYR A 61 -41.55 4.27 33.72
C TYR A 61 -42.83 4.10 32.92
N CYS A 62 -43.01 4.93 31.89
CA CYS A 62 -43.82 4.54 30.75
C CYS A 62 -43.12 3.30 30.17
N PRO A 63 -43.77 2.13 30.08
CA PRO A 63 -43.19 1.02 29.34
C PRO A 63 -42.94 1.54 27.93
N ALA A 64 -41.68 1.49 27.50
CA ALA A 64 -41.33 1.73 26.12
C ALA A 64 -42.29 0.90 25.26
N PRO A 65 -42.80 1.41 24.12
CA PRO A 65 -43.41 0.53 23.15
C PRO A 65 -42.33 -0.52 22.87
N SER A 66 -42.60 -1.76 23.26
CA SER A 66 -41.80 -2.88 22.84
C SER A 66 -41.88 -2.86 21.32
N TRP A 67 -40.84 -2.33 20.67
CA TRP A 67 -40.55 -2.70 19.29
C TRP A 67 -40.06 -4.14 19.34
N SER A 68 -40.96 -5.06 19.72
CA SER A 68 -40.94 -6.42 19.21
C SER A 68 -41.13 -6.25 17.72
N LEU A 69 -40.01 -6.14 16.99
CA LEU A 69 -40.00 -6.37 15.56
C LEU A 69 -40.74 -7.69 15.35
N PRO A 70 -41.88 -7.70 14.65
CA PRO A 70 -42.40 -8.95 14.14
C PRO A 70 -41.27 -9.59 13.34
N ALA A 71 -40.92 -10.82 13.66
CA ALA A 71 -40.05 -11.65 12.85
C ALA A 71 -40.77 -11.97 11.53
N SER A 72 -40.90 -10.96 10.67
CA SER A 72 -41.45 -11.02 9.32
C SER A 72 -41.22 -9.70 8.56
N PHE A 73 -40.04 -9.08 8.68
CA PHE A 73 -39.53 -8.34 7.53
C PHE A 73 -39.01 -9.38 6.54
N SER A 74 -39.92 -9.90 5.72
CA SER A 74 -39.51 -10.38 4.40
C SER A 74 -38.63 -9.29 3.80
N SER A 75 -37.41 -9.62 3.37
CA SER A 75 -36.60 -8.66 2.65
C SER A 75 -37.31 -8.38 1.32
N GLU A 76 -38.24 -7.43 1.30
CA GLU A 76 -38.83 -6.95 0.07
C GLU A 76 -37.67 -6.38 -0.75
N ASN A 77 -37.27 -7.09 -1.80
CA ASN A 77 -36.30 -6.61 -2.76
C ASN A 77 -36.99 -5.48 -3.56
N TYR A 78 -36.90 -4.23 -3.07
CA TYR A 78 -37.44 -3.05 -3.74
C TYR A 78 -36.94 -2.92 -5.18
N PHE A 79 -35.74 -3.43 -5.48
CA PHE A 79 -35.19 -3.51 -6.84
C PHE A 79 -35.99 -4.41 -7.80
N LYS A 80 -36.68 -5.46 -7.30
CA LYS A 80 -37.55 -6.30 -8.14
C LYS A 80 -38.85 -5.61 -8.52
N ARG A 81 -39.24 -4.54 -7.81
CA ARG A 81 -40.47 -3.76 -8.06
C ARG A 81 -40.21 -2.50 -8.89
N LEU A 82 -38.94 -2.14 -9.10
CA LEU A 82 -38.57 -0.99 -9.93
C LEU A 82 -38.73 -1.34 -11.42
N PRO A 83 -39.25 -0.41 -12.24
CA PRO A 83 -39.25 -0.56 -13.68
C PRO A 83 -37.81 -0.70 -14.22
N PRO A 84 -37.56 -1.56 -15.22
CA PRO A 84 -36.24 -1.76 -15.83
C PRO A 84 -35.58 -0.45 -16.28
N GLU A 85 -36.36 0.53 -16.74
CA GLU A 85 -35.89 1.83 -17.23
C GLU A 85 -35.24 2.65 -16.11
N ILE A 86 -35.79 2.58 -14.89
CA ILE A 86 -35.25 3.26 -13.71
C ILE A 86 -33.95 2.57 -13.27
N ILE A 87 -33.90 1.24 -13.34
CA ILE A 87 -32.69 0.47 -13.03
C ILE A 87 -31.59 0.76 -14.04
N LEU A 88 -31.90 0.79 -15.34
CA LEU A 88 -30.98 1.19 -16.41
C LEU A 88 -30.49 2.62 -16.23
N LYS A 89 -31.37 3.54 -15.80
CA LYS A 89 -30.99 4.91 -15.50
C LYS A 89 -30.03 4.99 -14.30
N ILE A 90 -30.21 4.15 -13.28
CA ILE A 90 -29.25 4.03 -12.17
C ILE A 90 -27.92 3.46 -12.67
N PHE A 91 -27.98 2.43 -13.51
CA PHE A 91 -26.81 1.75 -14.06
C PHE A 91 -25.97 2.65 -14.98
N SER A 92 -26.59 3.59 -15.71
CA SER A 92 -25.86 4.55 -16.55
C SER A 92 -25.05 5.58 -15.76
N TYR A 93 -25.28 5.74 -14.45
CA TYR A 93 -24.41 6.52 -13.57
C TYR A 93 -23.23 5.73 -13.00
N LEU A 94 -23.19 4.41 -13.19
CA LEU A 94 -22.10 3.56 -12.70
C LEU A 94 -20.92 3.59 -13.67
N ASP A 95 -19.70 3.45 -13.12
CA ASP A 95 -18.52 3.21 -13.93
C ASP A 95 -18.49 1.77 -14.46
N ALA A 96 -17.68 1.53 -15.49
CA ALA A 96 -17.58 0.22 -16.15
C ALA A 96 -17.29 -0.94 -15.18
N ALA A 97 -16.49 -0.69 -14.14
CA ALA A 97 -16.17 -1.70 -13.12
C ALA A 97 -17.38 -2.03 -12.23
N SER A 98 -18.08 -1.00 -11.71
CA SER A 98 -19.27 -1.22 -10.88
C SER A 98 -20.43 -1.83 -11.68
N LEU A 99 -20.65 -1.38 -12.91
CA LEU A 99 -21.66 -1.96 -13.81
C LEU A 99 -21.39 -3.45 -14.07
N PHE A 100 -20.12 -3.81 -14.31
CA PHE A 100 -19.73 -5.21 -14.46
C PHE A 100 -20.01 -6.03 -13.20
N SER A 101 -19.70 -5.50 -12.01
CA SER A 101 -19.96 -6.18 -10.73
C SER A 101 -21.45 -6.39 -10.46
N VAL A 102 -22.31 -5.44 -10.81
CA VAL A 102 -23.77 -5.53 -10.62
C VAL A 102 -24.38 -6.67 -11.42
N GLY A 103 -23.78 -7.02 -12.58
CA GLY A 103 -24.22 -8.13 -13.41
C GLY A 103 -24.04 -9.54 -12.79
N PHE A 104 -23.41 -9.66 -11.62
CA PHE A 104 -23.28 -10.93 -10.88
C PHE A 104 -24.29 -11.08 -9.74
N VAL A 105 -25.13 -10.07 -9.48
CA VAL A 105 -26.02 -10.04 -8.31
C VAL A 105 -27.32 -10.82 -8.55
N SER A 106 -27.88 -10.74 -9.75
CA SER A 106 -29.11 -11.47 -10.12
C SER A 106 -29.21 -11.62 -11.64
N GLN A 107 -30.09 -12.51 -12.12
CA GLN A 107 -30.34 -12.67 -13.56
C GLN A 107 -30.90 -11.39 -14.20
N GLN A 108 -31.85 -10.71 -13.54
CA GLN A 108 -32.40 -9.44 -14.00
C GLN A 108 -31.31 -8.36 -14.11
N PHE A 109 -30.40 -8.29 -13.13
CA PHE A 109 -29.28 -7.34 -13.18
C PHE A 109 -28.25 -7.74 -14.22
N HIS A 110 -28.05 -9.02 -14.47
CA HIS A 110 -27.16 -9.50 -15.53
C HIS A 110 -27.65 -9.05 -16.90
N GLU A 111 -28.94 -9.18 -17.18
CA GLU A 111 -29.56 -8.74 -18.43
C GLU A 111 -29.46 -7.22 -18.60
N LEU A 112 -29.86 -6.45 -17.58
CA LEU A 112 -29.83 -4.98 -17.63
C LEU A 112 -28.41 -4.41 -17.63
N ALA A 113 -27.45 -5.04 -16.93
CA ALA A 113 -26.06 -4.59 -16.94
C ALA A 113 -25.31 -4.96 -18.22
N ASN A 114 -25.88 -5.80 -19.08
CA ASN A 114 -25.35 -6.12 -20.41
C ASN A 114 -25.98 -5.27 -21.53
N ASP A 115 -26.78 -4.26 -21.18
CA ASP A 115 -27.39 -3.35 -22.14
C ASP A 115 -26.36 -2.61 -23.00
N ASN A 116 -26.51 -2.73 -24.32
CA ASN A 116 -25.55 -2.21 -25.28
C ASN A 116 -25.47 -0.67 -25.31
N VAL A 117 -26.56 0.03 -25.00
CA VAL A 117 -26.61 1.49 -25.02
C VAL A 117 -25.75 2.03 -23.90
N ILE A 118 -25.86 1.48 -22.69
CA ILE A 118 -25.03 1.86 -21.54
C ILE A 118 -23.54 1.61 -21.84
N TRP A 119 -23.18 0.44 -22.41
CA TRP A 119 -21.79 0.15 -22.76
C TRP A 119 -21.26 1.03 -23.91
N TYR A 120 -22.10 1.41 -24.87
CA TYR A 120 -21.72 2.34 -25.95
C TYR A 120 -21.48 3.75 -25.43
N GLU A 121 -22.34 4.26 -24.53
CA GLU A 121 -22.15 5.56 -23.88
C GLU A 121 -20.85 5.57 -23.06
N LEU A 122 -20.61 4.52 -22.26
CA LEU A 122 -19.36 4.36 -21.51
C LEU A 122 -18.14 4.30 -22.45
N TYR A 123 -18.22 3.55 -23.55
CA TYR A 123 -17.17 3.48 -24.56
C TYR A 123 -16.89 4.83 -25.20
N SER A 124 -17.92 5.53 -25.67
CA SER A 124 -17.81 6.83 -26.32
C SER A 124 -17.25 7.89 -25.38
N PHE A 125 -17.72 7.89 -24.12
CA PHE A 125 -17.22 8.77 -23.08
C PHE A 125 -15.73 8.53 -22.77
N GLU A 126 -15.32 7.28 -22.62
CA GLU A 126 -13.94 6.91 -22.29
C GLU A 126 -12.97 7.17 -23.46
N MET A 127 -13.41 6.91 -24.70
CA MET A 127 -12.63 7.19 -25.92
C MET A 127 -12.51 8.69 -26.19
N GLY A 128 -13.57 9.47 -25.93
CA GLY A 128 -13.56 10.93 -25.97
C GLY A 128 -12.56 11.53 -24.99
N ARG A 129 -12.48 10.98 -23.76
CA ARG A 129 -11.49 11.39 -22.75
C ARG A 129 -10.04 11.12 -23.15
N ARG A 130 -9.79 10.02 -23.87
CA ARG A 130 -8.43 9.60 -24.27
C ARG A 130 -7.92 10.28 -25.55
N LYS A 131 -8.72 11.12 -26.22
CA LYS A 131 -8.43 11.68 -27.56
C LYS A 131 -7.95 10.61 -28.56
N ARG A 132 -8.39 9.36 -28.38
CA ARG A 132 -8.06 8.26 -29.29
C ARG A 132 -9.19 8.15 -30.30
N ARG A 133 -8.87 8.20 -31.59
CA ARG A 133 -9.84 7.78 -32.61
C ARG A 133 -10.10 6.28 -32.41
N PRO A 134 -11.37 5.82 -32.48
CA PRO A 134 -11.66 4.39 -32.46
C PRO A 134 -10.85 3.72 -33.57
N ARG A 135 -9.98 2.77 -33.22
CA ARG A 135 -9.45 1.86 -34.22
C ARG A 135 -10.56 0.85 -34.50
N LEU A 136 -11.43 1.14 -35.46
CA LEU A 136 -12.25 0.11 -36.10
C LEU A 136 -11.29 -0.84 -36.82
N ARG A 137 -10.69 -1.77 -36.09
CA ARG A 137 -9.93 -2.87 -36.68
C ARG A 137 -10.61 -4.16 -36.22
N GLY A 138 -11.46 -4.70 -37.09
CA GLY A 138 -12.15 -5.98 -36.88
C GLY A 138 -13.66 -5.93 -36.66
N MET A 139 -14.37 -4.87 -37.08
CA MET A 139 -15.80 -5.00 -37.34
C MET A 139 -15.99 -5.51 -38.78
N PRO A 140 -16.89 -6.48 -39.03
CA PRO A 140 -17.36 -6.73 -40.39
C PRO A 140 -17.99 -5.43 -40.93
N ASP A 141 -17.74 -5.13 -42.21
CA ASP A 141 -18.05 -3.87 -42.90
C ASP A 141 -19.56 -3.56 -43.07
N SER A 142 -20.41 -3.92 -42.11
CA SER A 142 -21.87 -3.87 -42.26
C SER A 142 -22.64 -3.26 -41.08
N VAL A 143 -22.02 -2.42 -40.25
CA VAL A 143 -22.76 -1.72 -39.18
C VAL A 143 -22.87 -0.24 -39.53
N SER A 144 -23.91 0.06 -40.29
CA SER A 144 -24.51 1.40 -40.39
C SER A 144 -24.82 1.95 -39.00
N THR A 145 -24.80 3.27 -38.92
CA THR A 145 -24.87 4.16 -37.75
C THR A 145 -26.15 4.05 -36.91
N ASP A 146 -26.55 2.86 -36.45
CA ASP A 146 -27.60 2.69 -35.45
C ASP A 146 -27.12 1.78 -34.32
N ALA A 147 -27.09 2.33 -33.10
CA ALA A 147 -26.63 1.64 -31.89
C ALA A 147 -27.48 0.41 -31.51
N GLN A 148 -28.61 0.19 -32.19
CA GLN A 148 -29.59 -0.85 -31.92
C GLN A 148 -29.31 -2.19 -32.63
N ASP A 149 -28.52 -2.22 -33.71
CA ASP A 149 -28.28 -3.45 -34.51
C ASP A 149 -26.96 -4.18 -34.17
N VAL A 150 -26.24 -3.72 -33.16
CA VAL A 150 -25.01 -4.36 -32.70
C VAL A 150 -25.35 -5.51 -31.73
N PRO A 151 -24.77 -6.72 -31.86
CA PRO A 151 -25.02 -7.82 -30.93
C PRO A 151 -24.76 -7.42 -29.47
N ALA A 152 -25.63 -7.86 -28.55
CA ALA A 152 -25.45 -7.68 -27.12
C ALA A 152 -24.03 -8.10 -26.71
N SER A 153 -23.29 -7.23 -26.01
CA SER A 153 -21.90 -7.40 -25.51
C SER A 153 -20.73 -6.92 -26.39
N VAL A 154 -20.93 -6.46 -27.63
CA VAL A 154 -19.79 -6.00 -28.46
C VAL A 154 -19.10 -4.78 -27.86
N TRP A 155 -19.85 -3.77 -27.41
CA TRP A 155 -19.29 -2.57 -26.78
C TRP A 155 -18.63 -2.89 -25.44
N LYS A 156 -19.23 -3.80 -24.66
CA LYS A 156 -18.63 -4.33 -23.44
C LYS A 156 -17.26 -4.98 -23.72
N LYS A 157 -17.18 -5.86 -24.73
CA LYS A 157 -15.94 -6.53 -25.14
C LYS A 157 -14.91 -5.55 -25.69
N LEU A 158 -15.32 -4.59 -26.50
CA LEU A 158 -14.44 -3.55 -27.06
C LEU A 158 -13.91 -2.60 -25.99
N LEU A 159 -14.76 -2.20 -25.05
CA LEU A 159 -14.34 -1.39 -23.91
C LEU A 159 -13.35 -2.18 -23.06
N PHE A 160 -13.63 -3.43 -22.70
CA PHE A 160 -12.67 -4.24 -21.94
C PHE A 160 -11.40 -4.59 -22.72
N SER A 161 -11.46 -4.75 -24.04
CA SER A 161 -10.25 -4.94 -24.83
C SER A 161 -9.39 -3.68 -24.84
N GLU A 162 -10.00 -2.50 -25.01
CA GLU A 162 -9.30 -1.20 -25.07
C GLU A 162 -8.87 -0.67 -23.70
N MET A 163 -9.62 -1.02 -22.64
CA MET A 163 -9.32 -0.73 -21.23
C MET A 163 -8.37 -1.73 -20.61
N GLY A 164 -8.42 -2.98 -21.07
CA GLY A 164 -7.47 -4.03 -20.71
C GLY A 164 -6.07 -3.68 -21.21
N CYS A 165 -5.06 -4.24 -20.56
CA CYS A 165 -3.70 -4.09 -21.04
C CYS A 165 -3.57 -4.89 -22.35
N HIS A 166 -3.78 -4.25 -23.50
CA HIS A 166 -3.64 -4.80 -24.87
C HIS A 166 -2.27 -5.47 -25.15
N LYS A 167 -1.36 -5.46 -24.17
CA LYS A 167 -0.01 -6.02 -24.22
C LYS A 167 0.20 -7.22 -23.29
N ASP A 168 -0.85 -7.78 -22.69
CA ASP A 168 -0.75 -8.94 -21.79
C ASP A 168 0.10 -10.07 -22.33
N ALA A 169 -0.16 -10.51 -23.55
CA ALA A 169 0.64 -11.56 -24.18
C ALA A 169 2.10 -11.11 -24.43
N VAL A 170 2.32 -9.83 -24.73
CA VAL A 170 3.64 -9.26 -25.07
C VAL A 170 4.52 -9.17 -23.84
N TRP A 171 4.04 -8.54 -22.76
CA TRP A 171 4.84 -8.40 -21.54
C TRP A 171 4.95 -9.73 -20.80
N LYS A 172 3.91 -10.60 -20.82
CA LYS A 172 4.03 -11.96 -20.26
C LYS A 172 5.10 -12.78 -21.00
N LYS A 173 5.25 -12.61 -22.31
CA LYS A 173 6.33 -13.24 -23.08
C LYS A 173 7.71 -12.72 -22.68
N GLN A 174 7.85 -11.40 -22.47
CA GLN A 174 9.09 -10.78 -22.00
C GLN A 174 9.51 -11.25 -20.60
N LEU A 175 8.54 -11.50 -19.72
CA LEU A 175 8.79 -12.01 -18.36
C LEU A 175 9.07 -13.52 -18.29
N ARG A 176 9.03 -14.26 -19.41
CA ARG A 176 9.38 -15.69 -19.40
C ARG A 176 10.87 -15.94 -19.15
N ASN A 177 11.71 -14.99 -19.53
CA ASN A 177 13.15 -15.10 -19.36
C ASN A 177 13.52 -14.81 -17.91
N VAL A 178 13.90 -15.87 -17.20
CA VAL A 178 14.28 -15.83 -15.78
C VAL A 178 15.80 -15.69 -15.69
N ASN A 179 16.25 -14.72 -14.89
CA ASN A 179 17.65 -14.58 -14.56
C ASN A 179 18.08 -15.73 -13.63
N LEU A 180 19.05 -16.53 -14.06
CA LEU A 180 19.51 -17.71 -13.32
C LEU A 180 20.09 -17.35 -11.94
N ASN A 181 20.67 -16.16 -11.78
CA ASN A 181 21.29 -15.71 -10.54
C ASN A 181 20.25 -15.28 -9.50
N THR A 182 19.11 -14.71 -9.93
CA THR A 182 18.08 -14.18 -9.03
C THR A 182 16.77 -14.98 -9.01
N GLY A 183 16.56 -15.90 -9.95
CA GLY A 183 15.29 -16.60 -10.12
C GLY A 183 14.11 -15.69 -10.48
N MET A 184 14.37 -14.43 -10.83
CA MET A 184 13.36 -13.43 -11.18
C MET A 184 13.36 -13.14 -12.68
N PRO A 185 12.24 -12.66 -13.25
CA PRO A 185 12.23 -12.23 -14.64
C PRO A 185 13.22 -11.08 -14.88
N GLU A 186 14.14 -11.27 -15.81
CA GLU A 186 15.27 -10.36 -16.06
C GLU A 186 14.81 -8.96 -16.48
N GLN A 187 13.72 -8.90 -17.25
CA GLN A 187 13.22 -7.68 -17.86
C GLN A 187 12.14 -6.98 -17.03
N THR A 188 11.92 -7.36 -15.76
CA THR A 188 10.82 -6.82 -14.93
C THR A 188 10.82 -5.28 -14.91
N GLU A 189 11.98 -4.67 -14.67
CA GLU A 189 12.11 -3.22 -14.60
C GLU A 189 11.85 -2.54 -15.97
N GLN A 190 12.33 -3.14 -17.05
CA GLN A 190 12.14 -2.65 -18.42
C GLN A 190 10.67 -2.74 -18.84
N VAL A 191 9.99 -3.84 -18.48
CA VAL A 191 8.55 -4.02 -18.69
C VAL A 191 7.77 -2.95 -17.95
N LEU A 192 8.04 -2.72 -16.67
CA LEU A 192 7.39 -1.67 -15.87
C LEU A 192 7.57 -0.28 -16.50
N ARG A 193 8.79 0.05 -16.96
CA ARG A 193 9.06 1.30 -17.71
C ARG A 193 8.30 1.36 -19.03
N SER A 194 8.25 0.26 -19.78
CA SER A 194 7.56 0.18 -21.09
C SER A 194 6.05 0.37 -20.97
N LEU A 195 5.48 -0.14 -19.87
CA LEU A 195 4.07 0.00 -19.49
C LEU A 195 3.78 1.35 -18.83
N ARG A 196 4.83 2.13 -18.50
CA ARG A 196 4.74 3.40 -17.78
C ARG A 196 4.01 3.25 -16.45
N VAL A 197 4.35 2.18 -15.73
CA VAL A 197 3.84 1.96 -14.37
C VAL A 197 4.53 2.93 -13.42
N VAL A 198 3.72 3.67 -12.67
CA VAL A 198 4.14 4.53 -11.56
C VAL A 198 3.44 4.06 -10.29
N TRP A 199 4.03 4.28 -9.13
CA TRP A 199 3.41 3.94 -7.85
C TRP A 199 2.91 5.18 -7.10
N GLU A 200 1.70 5.09 -6.59
CA GLU A 200 1.07 6.15 -5.80
C GLU A 200 0.73 5.64 -4.41
N ILE A 201 0.83 6.52 -3.42
CA ILE A 201 0.34 6.22 -2.07
C ILE A 201 -0.88 7.07 -1.74
N THR A 202 -1.97 6.40 -1.37
CA THR A 202 -3.20 7.05 -0.92
C THR A 202 -3.27 6.98 0.60
N LEU A 203 -3.33 8.14 1.24
CA LEU A 203 -3.56 8.27 2.68
C LEU A 203 -5.04 8.54 2.93
N THR A 204 -5.70 7.67 3.67
CA THR A 204 -7.06 7.90 4.18
C THR A 204 -6.98 8.45 5.59
N PHE A 205 -7.62 9.58 5.84
CA PHE A 205 -7.71 10.20 7.15
C PHE A 205 -8.86 9.60 7.97
N LYS A 206 -8.79 9.72 9.31
CA LYS A 206 -9.88 9.29 10.21
C LYS A 206 -11.25 9.92 9.92
N ARG A 207 -11.28 11.04 9.19
CA ARG A 207 -12.49 11.73 8.74
C ARG A 207 -12.98 11.27 7.35
N GLY A 208 -12.45 10.15 6.82
CA GLY A 208 -12.79 9.61 5.50
C GLY A 208 -12.16 10.34 4.31
N LYS A 209 -11.63 11.56 4.49
CA LYS A 209 -10.91 12.29 3.43
C LYS A 209 -9.72 11.46 2.95
N GLN A 210 -9.44 11.46 1.64
CA GLN A 210 -8.27 10.83 1.05
C GLN A 210 -7.33 11.86 0.43
N ARG A 211 -6.03 11.58 0.43
CA ARG A 211 -5.02 12.32 -0.33
C ARG A 211 -4.08 11.34 -1.02
N VAL A 212 -3.84 11.59 -2.30
CA VAL A 212 -2.93 10.80 -3.13
C VAL A 212 -1.60 11.54 -3.24
N TYR A 213 -0.49 10.82 -3.11
CA TYR A 213 0.86 11.33 -3.27
C TYR A 213 1.57 10.55 -4.39
N GLU A 214 2.16 11.30 -5.31
CA GLU A 214 2.92 10.77 -6.43
C GLU A 214 4.33 10.38 -6.00
N GLN A 215 4.85 9.31 -6.62
CA GLN A 215 6.22 8.85 -6.41
C GLN A 215 7.24 9.97 -6.63
N SER A 216 8.16 10.14 -5.68
CA SER A 216 9.25 11.11 -5.77
C SER A 216 10.52 10.50 -6.36
N ARG A 217 10.88 9.29 -5.92
CA ARG A 217 12.09 8.57 -6.36
C ARG A 217 11.86 7.06 -6.36
N SER A 218 12.64 6.32 -7.14
CA SER A 218 12.70 4.86 -7.07
C SER A 218 14.13 4.35 -7.22
N PHE A 219 14.44 3.28 -6.50
CA PHE A 219 15.72 2.58 -6.53
C PHE A 219 15.46 1.11 -6.85
N SER A 220 16.00 0.61 -7.95
CA SER A 220 15.83 -0.78 -8.36
C SER A 220 17.07 -1.60 -8.02
N THR A 221 16.84 -2.85 -7.63
CA THR A 221 17.85 -3.90 -7.48
C THR A 221 17.48 -5.05 -8.41
N ASP A 222 18.32 -6.10 -8.46
CA ASP A 222 18.10 -7.24 -9.35
C ASP A 222 16.81 -8.05 -9.06
N SER A 223 16.23 -7.89 -7.86
CA SER A 223 15.05 -8.65 -7.41
C SER A 223 13.95 -7.81 -6.75
N SER A 224 14.14 -6.49 -6.62
CA SER A 224 13.15 -5.61 -5.98
C SER A 224 13.25 -4.16 -6.43
N VAL A 225 12.21 -3.36 -6.20
CA VAL A 225 12.22 -1.90 -6.35
C VAL A 225 11.79 -1.25 -5.04
N THR A 226 12.52 -0.22 -4.62
CA THR A 226 12.17 0.64 -3.49
C THR A 226 11.65 1.97 -4.01
N VAL A 227 10.40 2.28 -3.72
CA VAL A 227 9.74 3.53 -4.11
C VAL A 227 9.69 4.46 -2.90
N CYS A 228 9.94 5.76 -3.12
CA CYS A 228 9.97 6.78 -2.09
C CYS A 228 9.00 7.93 -2.40
N TRP A 229 8.26 8.36 -1.39
CA TRP A 229 7.42 9.56 -1.39
C TRP A 229 7.94 10.52 -0.33
N SER A 230 8.54 11.62 -0.76
CA SER A 230 9.09 12.65 0.13
C SER A 230 8.64 14.07 -0.24
N ALA A 231 8.10 14.27 -1.43
CA ALA A 231 7.54 15.55 -1.84
C ALA A 231 6.10 15.75 -1.32
N GLY A 232 5.74 16.99 -0.98
CA GLY A 232 4.38 17.40 -0.63
C GLY A 232 4.16 17.72 0.86
N VAL A 233 2.92 18.10 1.19
CA VAL A 233 2.50 18.47 2.55
C VAL A 233 1.99 17.24 3.28
N TRP A 234 2.86 16.67 4.10
CA TRP A 234 2.57 15.45 4.85
C TRP A 234 1.77 15.72 6.14
N PRO A 235 0.81 14.84 6.48
CA PRO A 235 0.06 14.96 7.72
C PRO A 235 0.84 14.39 8.90
N ARG A 236 0.31 14.66 10.10
CA ARG A 236 0.72 13.91 11.30
C ARG A 236 0.22 12.47 11.20
N ILE A 237 1.09 11.51 11.53
CA ILE A 237 0.79 10.08 11.40
C ILE A 237 -0.48 9.66 12.15
N HIS A 238 -0.78 10.30 13.29
CA HIS A 238 -1.95 10.00 14.11
C HIS A 238 -3.30 10.42 13.49
N HIS A 239 -3.29 11.25 12.44
CA HIS A 239 -4.49 11.59 11.68
C HIS A 239 -4.77 10.60 10.54
N VAL A 240 -3.77 9.81 10.16
CA VAL A 240 -3.89 8.78 9.12
C VAL A 240 -4.60 7.56 9.71
N TYR A 241 -5.56 7.03 8.96
CA TYR A 241 -6.31 5.81 9.29
C TYR A 241 -5.82 4.63 8.47
N SER A 242 -5.56 4.80 7.16
CA SER A 242 -4.99 3.76 6.31
C SER A 242 -4.05 4.34 5.26
N MET A 243 -3.14 3.49 4.80
CA MET A 243 -2.20 3.74 3.72
C MET A 243 -2.41 2.67 2.64
N GLU A 244 -2.64 3.09 1.42
CA GLU A 244 -2.91 2.20 0.29
C GLU A 244 -1.92 2.47 -0.84
N LEU A 245 -1.15 1.45 -1.20
CA LEU A 245 -0.18 1.50 -2.28
C LEU A 245 -0.83 1.01 -3.57
N HIS A 246 -0.76 1.83 -4.62
CA HIS A 246 -1.34 1.52 -5.93
C HIS A 246 -0.26 1.52 -7.01
N GLY A 247 -0.37 0.57 -7.95
CA GLY A 247 0.28 0.64 -9.26
C GLY A 247 -0.64 1.35 -10.24
N VAL A 248 -0.12 2.33 -10.97
CA VAL A 248 -0.89 3.18 -11.88
C VAL A 248 -0.29 3.10 -13.28
N LEU A 249 -1.12 2.78 -14.26
CA LEU A 249 -0.72 2.58 -15.65
C LEU A 249 -1.05 3.81 -16.50
N GLY A 250 -0.13 4.77 -16.65
CA GLY A 250 -0.37 5.88 -17.56
C GLY A 250 0.40 7.17 -17.27
N SER A 251 0.37 8.06 -18.27
CA SER A 251 1.21 9.25 -18.39
C SER A 251 1.05 10.25 -17.22
N PRO A 252 2.14 10.81 -16.67
CA PRO A 252 2.12 11.74 -15.53
C PRO A 252 1.59 13.17 -15.86
N SER A 253 0.71 13.32 -16.85
CA SER A 253 0.28 14.64 -17.33
C SER A 253 -1.08 14.62 -18.03
N SER A 254 -2.16 14.31 -17.31
CA SER A 254 -3.46 14.89 -17.66
C SER A 254 -4.23 15.28 -16.40
N LYS A 255 -4.51 16.57 -16.27
CA LYS A 255 -5.45 17.16 -15.30
C LYS A 255 -6.89 16.77 -15.65
N THR A 256 -7.16 15.49 -15.83
CA THR A 256 -8.50 14.94 -16.12
C THR A 256 -8.96 14.13 -14.92
N ALA A 257 -10.21 14.36 -14.52
CA ALA A 257 -10.81 13.93 -13.26
C ALA A 257 -11.00 12.40 -13.07
N THR A 258 -10.42 11.55 -13.92
CA THR A 258 -10.42 10.09 -13.74
C THR A 258 -9.05 9.52 -14.05
N PRO A 259 -8.51 8.64 -13.19
CA PRO A 259 -7.13 8.22 -13.31
C PRO A 259 -6.95 7.15 -14.40
N PRO A 260 -5.72 7.06 -14.97
CA PRO A 260 -5.25 5.85 -15.63
C PRO A 260 -5.49 4.61 -14.76
N TRP A 261 -5.53 3.40 -15.35
CA TRP A 261 -5.81 2.16 -14.61
C TRP A 261 -5.00 2.05 -13.31
N ARG A 262 -5.69 1.81 -12.18
CA ARG A 262 -5.11 1.76 -10.83
C ARG A 262 -5.35 0.39 -10.20
N SER A 263 -4.26 -0.26 -9.82
CA SER A 263 -4.25 -1.57 -9.17
C SER A 263 -3.77 -1.44 -7.72
N LEU A 264 -4.58 -1.88 -6.76
CA LEU A 264 -4.17 -1.94 -5.37
C LEU A 264 -3.08 -3.02 -5.19
N ILE A 265 -1.94 -2.65 -4.62
CA ILE A 265 -0.82 -3.57 -4.34
C ILE A 265 -0.84 -4.01 -2.87
N SER A 266 -1.11 -3.07 -1.98
CA SER A 266 -1.14 -3.29 -0.53
C SER A 266 -2.00 -2.25 0.17
N LYS A 267 -2.66 -2.65 1.24
CA LYS A 267 -3.46 -1.77 2.10
C LYS A 267 -3.11 -2.06 3.55
N THR A 268 -2.72 -1.01 4.27
CA THR A 268 -2.29 -1.13 5.67
C THR A 268 -3.05 -0.15 6.54
N VAL A 269 -3.65 -0.64 7.62
CA VAL A 269 -4.40 0.18 8.57
C VAL A 269 -3.44 0.76 9.61
N VAL A 270 -3.44 2.08 9.73
CA VAL A 270 -2.70 2.86 10.72
C VAL A 270 -3.55 3.00 11.97
N SER A 271 -3.75 1.89 12.68
CA SER A 271 -4.44 1.92 13.98
C SER A 271 -3.42 1.88 15.13
N ARG A 272 -3.86 2.24 16.34
CA ARG A 272 -3.06 2.04 17.57
C ARG A 272 -3.04 0.58 18.03
N ILE A 273 -3.94 -0.24 17.49
CA ILE A 273 -4.10 -1.66 17.83
C ILE A 273 -3.08 -2.49 17.05
N VAL A 274 -2.79 -2.10 15.80
CA VAL A 274 -1.70 -2.70 15.01
C VAL A 274 -0.36 -2.19 15.56
N ARG A 275 0.50 -3.11 16.00
CA ARG A 275 1.83 -2.79 16.55
C ARG A 275 2.70 -2.16 15.47
N TRP A 276 2.98 -0.87 15.63
CA TRP A 276 4.00 -0.17 14.83
C TRP A 276 5.36 -0.81 15.12
N LYS A 277 6.00 -1.41 14.11
CA LYS A 277 7.33 -1.99 14.31
C LYS A 277 8.37 -0.87 14.24
N TYR A 278 8.84 -0.44 15.40
CA TYR A 278 9.92 0.54 15.48
C TYR A 278 11.22 -0.08 14.98
N MET A 279 11.91 0.65 14.09
CA MET A 279 13.13 0.16 13.42
C MET A 279 14.38 0.84 13.97
N GLY A 280 14.36 2.17 14.04
CA GLY A 280 15.50 2.96 14.47
C GLY A 280 15.20 4.46 14.43
N THR A 281 16.15 5.26 14.88
CA THR A 281 16.03 6.73 14.88
C THR A 281 17.40 7.35 14.70
N ASP A 282 17.44 8.54 14.11
CA ASP A 282 18.61 9.42 14.13
C ASP A 282 18.27 10.73 14.85
N SER A 283 19.06 11.78 14.65
CA SER A 283 18.84 13.10 15.26
C SER A 283 17.52 13.76 14.87
N LEU A 284 16.95 13.45 13.70
CA LEU A 284 15.80 14.16 13.13
C LEU A 284 14.57 13.28 12.91
N VAL A 285 14.75 12.01 12.56
CA VAL A 285 13.71 11.11 12.08
C VAL A 285 13.66 9.82 12.92
N LYS A 286 12.43 9.37 13.15
CA LYS A 286 12.10 8.05 13.70
C LYS A 286 11.56 7.17 12.56
N LEU A 287 12.13 5.98 12.38
CA LEU A 287 11.72 5.02 11.35
C LEU A 287 10.78 3.97 11.94
N VAL A 288 9.63 3.81 11.30
CA VAL A 288 8.59 2.86 11.69
C VAL A 288 8.17 2.05 10.47
N GLN A 289 8.02 0.75 10.64
CA GLN A 289 7.52 -0.15 9.64
C GLN A 289 6.07 -0.56 9.92
N PHE A 290 5.30 -0.63 8.85
CA PHE A 290 3.93 -1.12 8.80
C PHE A 290 3.86 -2.40 7.96
N ASP A 291 2.78 -3.16 8.15
CA ASP A 291 2.52 -4.38 7.38
C ASP A 291 2.51 -4.09 5.87
N GLY A 292 2.88 -5.10 5.07
CA GLY A 292 2.89 -4.97 3.61
C GLY A 292 4.09 -4.21 3.04
N GLY A 293 5.21 -4.14 3.78
CA GLY A 293 6.48 -3.62 3.26
C GLY A 293 6.57 -2.09 3.18
N ILE A 294 5.68 -1.37 3.87
CA ILE A 294 5.67 0.09 3.92
C ILE A 294 6.44 0.57 5.16
N THR A 295 7.41 1.45 4.94
CA THR A 295 8.24 2.07 5.97
C THR A 295 8.03 3.58 5.95
N VAL A 296 7.82 4.17 7.13
CA VAL A 296 7.52 5.58 7.30
C VAL A 296 8.58 6.24 8.18
N GLY A 297 9.19 7.29 7.65
CA GLY A 297 10.03 8.21 8.43
C GLY A 297 9.15 9.30 9.04
N ILE A 298 9.29 9.54 10.34
CA ILE A 298 8.50 10.52 11.11
C ILE A 298 9.47 11.52 11.74
N TRP A 299 9.22 12.82 11.55
CA TRP A 299 9.98 13.88 12.23
C TRP A 299 9.85 13.77 13.76
N ARG A 300 10.98 13.82 14.45
CA ARG A 300 11.04 13.83 15.91
C ARG A 300 10.38 15.10 16.47
N GLY A 301 9.60 14.94 17.54
CA GLY A 301 8.87 16.04 18.20
C GLY A 301 7.53 16.40 17.56
N THR A 302 7.41 16.43 16.23
CA THR A 302 6.18 16.89 15.55
C THR A 302 5.22 15.77 15.15
N TRP A 303 5.71 14.52 15.05
CA TRP A 303 4.96 13.36 14.56
C TRP A 303 4.42 13.53 13.13
N ILE A 304 4.99 14.47 12.37
CA ILE A 304 4.70 14.68 10.95
C ILE A 304 5.47 13.63 10.14
N ILE A 305 4.82 13.06 9.12
CA ILE A 305 5.50 12.14 8.20
C ILE A 305 6.54 12.94 7.42
N ALA A 306 7.79 12.48 7.43
CA ALA A 306 8.89 13.04 6.67
C ALA A 306 8.94 12.45 5.26
N PHE A 307 8.81 11.13 5.18
CA PHE A 307 8.79 10.37 3.95
C PHE A 307 8.10 9.03 4.17
N ILE A 308 7.64 8.43 3.08
CA ILE A 308 7.19 7.04 3.03
C ILE A 308 8.05 6.30 2.01
N MET A 309 8.39 5.05 2.30
CA MET A 309 9.10 4.14 1.41
C MET A 309 8.36 2.82 1.35
N ALA A 310 8.30 2.20 0.17
CA ALA A 310 7.78 0.85 0.00
C ALA A 310 8.76 0.05 -0.83
N THR A 311 9.12 -1.14 -0.35
CA THR A 311 9.96 -2.07 -1.12
C THR A 311 9.10 -3.18 -1.68
N LEU A 312 9.16 -3.37 -3.00
CA LEU A 312 8.36 -4.32 -3.75
C LEU A 312 9.25 -5.34 -4.43
N HIS A 313 9.06 -6.61 -4.08
CA HIS A 313 9.74 -7.73 -4.74
C HIS A 313 9.28 -7.87 -6.20
N PHE A 314 10.17 -8.23 -7.12
CA PHE A 314 9.85 -8.40 -8.55
C PHE A 314 8.93 -9.57 -8.86
N HIS A 315 8.88 -10.56 -7.97
CA HIS A 315 7.92 -11.65 -8.04
C HIS A 315 6.48 -11.13 -8.23
N ARG A 316 5.95 -11.37 -9.43
CA ARG A 316 4.63 -10.96 -9.88
C ARG A 316 4.33 -9.46 -9.76
N LEU A 317 5.36 -8.60 -9.78
CA LEU A 317 5.18 -7.16 -9.56
C LEU A 317 4.39 -6.49 -10.69
N VAL A 318 4.62 -6.93 -11.93
CA VAL A 318 3.89 -6.41 -13.10
C VAL A 318 2.42 -6.76 -12.99
N GLU A 319 2.10 -8.03 -12.68
CA GLU A 319 0.74 -8.48 -12.43
C GLU A 319 0.09 -7.71 -11.28
N ARG A 320 0.79 -7.55 -10.15
CA ARG A 320 0.27 -6.79 -9.00
C ARG A 320 0.02 -5.32 -9.31
N SER A 321 0.76 -4.75 -10.26
CA SER A 321 0.63 -3.34 -10.65
C SER A 321 -0.39 -3.11 -11.76
N VAL A 322 -0.78 -4.15 -12.51
CA VAL A 322 -1.61 -4.02 -13.72
C VAL A 322 -2.91 -4.84 -13.66
N LEU A 323 -2.93 -5.98 -12.97
CA LEU A 323 -4.08 -6.91 -12.99
C LEU A 323 -4.95 -6.84 -11.72
N GLY A 324 -4.57 -6.06 -10.71
CA GLY A 324 -5.41 -5.84 -9.54
C GLY A 324 -6.46 -4.75 -9.79
N SER A 325 -7.45 -4.69 -8.91
CA SER A 325 -8.50 -3.67 -8.94
C SER A 325 -8.20 -2.55 -7.97
N LEU A 326 -9.02 -1.50 -7.98
CA LEU A 326 -8.94 -0.39 -7.01
C LEU A 326 -9.11 -0.84 -5.55
N PHE A 327 -9.86 -1.91 -5.31
CA PHE A 327 -10.27 -2.32 -3.97
C PHE A 327 -9.62 -3.62 -3.52
N CYS A 328 -9.18 -4.44 -4.46
CA CYS A 328 -8.67 -5.78 -4.20
C CYS A 328 -7.29 -5.96 -4.84
N PRO A 329 -6.28 -6.39 -4.07
CA PRO A 329 -5.00 -6.75 -4.63
C PRO A 329 -5.12 -7.94 -5.58
N TYR A 330 -4.30 -7.94 -6.62
CA TYR A 330 -4.18 -9.10 -7.50
C TYR A 330 -3.77 -10.33 -6.69
N ARG A 331 -4.61 -11.36 -6.73
CA ARG A 331 -4.30 -12.68 -6.21
C ARG A 331 -4.19 -13.64 -7.38
N PRO A 332 -3.01 -14.23 -7.61
CA PRO A 332 -2.89 -15.30 -8.60
C PRO A 332 -3.69 -16.51 -8.14
N GLU A 333 -4.17 -17.33 -9.08
CA GLU A 333 -4.72 -18.64 -8.74
C GLU A 333 -3.65 -19.45 -7.99
N GLU A 334 -4.01 -19.87 -6.78
CA GLU A 334 -3.21 -20.82 -6.02
C GLU A 334 -3.28 -22.15 -6.77
N PHE A 335 -2.13 -22.69 -7.14
CA PHE A 335 -2.09 -23.99 -7.80
C PHE A 335 -2.52 -25.02 -6.76
N THR A 336 -3.75 -25.53 -6.87
CA THR A 336 -4.16 -26.72 -6.13
C THR A 336 -3.54 -27.89 -6.86
N PRO A 337 -2.52 -28.59 -6.32
CA PRO A 337 -2.06 -29.82 -6.94
C PRO A 337 -3.24 -30.79 -6.91
N LEU A 338 -3.79 -31.09 -8.09
CA LEU A 338 -4.73 -32.19 -8.26
C LEU A 338 -4.05 -33.46 -7.75
N HIS A 339 -4.65 -34.09 -6.74
CA HIS A 339 -4.36 -35.45 -6.24
C HIS A 339 -3.03 -36.05 -6.74
N SER A 340 -1.95 -35.79 -6.01
CA SER A 340 -0.73 -36.59 -6.13
C SER A 340 -0.49 -37.21 -4.76
N ASP A 341 -0.45 -38.54 -4.72
CA ASP A 341 -0.19 -39.35 -3.51
C ASP A 341 1.28 -39.26 -3.02
N VAL A 342 2.04 -38.28 -3.53
CA VAL A 342 3.40 -37.96 -3.08
C VAL A 342 3.29 -36.97 -1.90
N PRO A 343 4.03 -37.15 -0.79
CA PRO A 343 3.97 -36.21 0.33
C PRO A 343 4.22 -34.78 -0.16
N LEU A 344 3.20 -33.94 -0.06
CA LEU A 344 3.27 -32.51 -0.41
C LEU A 344 4.45 -31.86 0.30
N GLY A 345 5.34 -31.22 -0.45
CA GLY A 345 6.19 -30.15 0.07
C GLY A 345 7.63 -30.49 0.44
N PHE A 346 8.22 -31.55 -0.11
CA PHE A 346 9.67 -31.77 0.01
C PHE A 346 10.33 -31.90 -1.36
N SER A 347 11.05 -30.85 -1.75
CA SER A 347 12.01 -30.94 -2.84
C SER A 347 13.10 -31.96 -2.49
N VAL A 348 13.23 -33.00 -3.32
CA VAL A 348 14.26 -34.04 -3.24
C VAL A 348 15.66 -33.46 -3.50
N ARG A 349 15.76 -32.44 -4.37
CA ARG A 349 17.02 -31.77 -4.75
C ARG A 349 17.33 -30.51 -3.93
N GLY A 350 16.45 -30.11 -3.01
CA GLY A 350 16.59 -28.93 -2.16
C GLY A 350 16.18 -27.60 -2.82
N TYR A 351 16.04 -26.57 -2.00
CA TYR A 351 15.62 -25.23 -2.42
C TYR A 351 16.81 -24.32 -2.74
N THR A 352 16.60 -23.31 -3.56
CA THR A 352 17.55 -22.20 -3.71
C THR A 352 17.10 -21.02 -2.85
N VAL A 353 17.96 -20.52 -1.98
CA VAL A 353 17.70 -19.32 -1.16
C VAL A 353 18.59 -18.18 -1.62
N LEU A 354 17.96 -17.07 -1.98
CA LEU A 354 18.59 -15.81 -2.35
C LEU A 354 18.30 -14.77 -1.28
N LEU A 355 19.35 -14.17 -0.74
CA LEU A 355 19.26 -13.13 0.28
C LEU A 355 20.02 -11.89 -0.21
N LEU A 356 19.34 -10.76 -0.22
CA LEU A 356 19.87 -9.47 -0.58
C LEU A 356 19.60 -8.48 0.55
N LEU A 357 20.66 -7.91 1.11
CA LEU A 357 20.59 -6.74 1.98
C LEU A 357 21.05 -5.53 1.19
N HIS A 358 20.25 -4.47 1.21
CA HIS A 358 20.56 -3.24 0.50
C HIS A 358 19.96 -2.04 1.22
N ASN A 359 20.31 -0.85 0.77
CA ASN A 359 19.60 0.38 1.11
C ASN A 359 19.30 1.16 -0.18
N SER A 360 18.91 2.44 -0.07
CA SER A 360 18.60 3.26 -1.25
C SER A 360 19.85 3.70 -2.03
N VAL A 361 21.05 3.46 -1.53
CA VAL A 361 22.31 3.96 -2.13
C VAL A 361 23.17 2.81 -2.62
N ARG A 362 23.23 1.69 -1.88
CA ARG A 362 24.12 0.57 -2.18
C ARG A 362 23.54 -0.78 -1.80
N ARG A 363 24.07 -1.82 -2.45
CA ARG A 363 23.97 -3.20 -1.99
C ARG A 363 24.94 -3.43 -0.85
N ILE A 364 24.45 -4.01 0.25
CA ILE A 364 25.23 -4.31 1.46
C ILE A 364 25.77 -5.74 1.40
N MET A 365 24.89 -6.70 1.09
CA MET A 365 25.23 -8.11 1.01
C MET A 365 24.35 -8.80 -0.02
N GLN A 366 24.90 -9.79 -0.73
CA GLN A 366 24.13 -10.72 -1.53
C GLN A 366 24.66 -12.13 -1.33
N CYS A 367 23.77 -13.06 -1.05
CA CYS A 367 24.09 -14.46 -0.85
C CYS A 367 23.14 -15.34 -1.68
N ARG A 368 23.69 -16.40 -2.25
CA ARG A 368 22.95 -17.47 -2.91
C ARG A 368 23.36 -18.78 -2.30
N TYR A 369 22.38 -19.54 -1.81
CA TYR A 369 22.57 -20.86 -1.25
C TYR A 369 21.78 -21.87 -2.08
N SER A 370 22.45 -22.86 -2.63
CA SER A 370 21.85 -23.90 -3.46
C SER A 370 22.75 -25.13 -3.49
N PRO A 371 22.22 -26.35 -3.28
CA PRO A 371 20.89 -26.65 -2.77
C PRO A 371 20.80 -26.47 -1.24
N VAL A 372 19.65 -26.06 -0.72
CA VAL A 372 19.37 -26.00 0.72
C VAL A 372 18.38 -27.10 1.08
N PRO A 373 18.78 -28.06 1.94
CA PRO A 373 17.89 -29.15 2.34
C PRO A 373 16.73 -28.61 3.18
N CYS A 374 15.59 -29.29 3.01
CA CYS A 374 14.34 -29.00 3.66
C CYS A 374 14.12 -29.99 4.81
N THR A 375 13.94 -29.46 6.03
CA THR A 375 13.63 -30.27 7.21
C THR A 375 12.28 -29.86 7.76
N ARG A 376 11.45 -30.81 8.19
CA ARG A 376 10.18 -30.51 8.85
C ARG A 376 10.44 -29.85 10.21
N ASP A 377 9.74 -28.78 10.55
CA ASP A 377 9.86 -28.17 11.88
C ASP A 377 9.19 -29.10 12.90
N GLU A 378 9.99 -29.83 13.68
CA GLU A 378 9.53 -30.80 14.70
C GLU A 378 8.59 -30.18 15.76
N HIS A 379 8.67 -28.85 15.95
CA HIS A 379 7.92 -28.14 16.98
C HIS A 379 6.62 -27.51 16.44
N HIS A 380 6.53 -27.29 15.13
CA HIS A 380 5.39 -26.65 14.48
C HIS A 380 5.14 -27.29 13.10
N GLY A 381 4.34 -28.36 13.06
CA GLY A 381 4.06 -29.12 11.84
C GLY A 381 3.44 -28.34 10.66
N GLU A 382 3.11 -27.05 10.85
CA GLU A 382 2.67 -26.13 9.79
C GLU A 382 3.82 -25.52 8.98
N PHE A 383 5.08 -25.59 9.46
CA PHE A 383 6.22 -24.94 8.82
C PHE A 383 7.29 -25.95 8.40
N VAL A 384 7.87 -25.67 7.25
CA VAL A 384 9.11 -26.25 6.72
C VAL A 384 10.26 -25.35 7.12
N GLN A 385 11.40 -25.93 7.51
CA GLN A 385 12.59 -25.19 7.88
C GLN A 385 13.73 -25.40 6.86
N LEU A 386 14.34 -24.28 6.46
CA LEU A 386 15.55 -24.20 5.65
C LEU A 386 16.65 -23.55 6.49
N ARG A 387 17.83 -24.17 6.52
CA ARG A 387 19.00 -23.67 7.26
C ARG A 387 20.21 -23.53 6.33
N PRO A 388 20.27 -22.46 5.50
CA PRO A 388 21.37 -22.29 4.55
C PRO A 388 22.73 -22.05 5.20
N VAL A 389 22.74 -21.43 6.39
CA VAL A 389 23.97 -21.17 7.16
C VAL A 389 23.78 -21.72 8.56
N HIS A 390 24.69 -22.60 8.97
CA HIS A 390 24.72 -23.20 10.29
C HIS A 390 25.96 -22.76 11.07
N GLY A 391 25.82 -22.45 12.35
CA GLY A 391 26.92 -21.95 13.18
C GLY A 391 28.03 -22.98 13.45
N GLY A 392 27.78 -24.27 13.19
CA GLY A 392 28.73 -25.36 13.39
C GLY A 392 29.52 -25.77 12.13
N THR A 393 29.27 -25.19 10.96
CA THR A 393 30.03 -25.50 9.74
C THR A 393 31.29 -24.65 9.66
N SER A 394 32.47 -25.29 9.56
CA SER A 394 33.81 -24.67 9.42
C SER A 394 34.04 -23.88 8.10
N GLN A 395 32.96 -23.47 7.42
CA GLN A 395 33.06 -22.68 6.20
C GLN A 395 33.27 -21.20 6.53
N LYS A 396 34.24 -20.56 5.87
CA LYS A 396 34.50 -19.12 6.01
C LYS A 396 33.25 -18.35 5.60
N HIS A 397 32.64 -17.65 6.55
CA HIS A 397 31.44 -16.86 6.29
C HIS A 397 31.79 -15.61 5.47
N PRO A 398 30.98 -15.25 4.45
CA PRO A 398 31.27 -14.09 3.62
C PRO A 398 31.23 -12.80 4.46
N PRO A 399 32.29 -11.97 4.41
CA PRO A 399 32.28 -10.69 5.09
C PRO A 399 31.32 -9.72 4.40
N ILE A 400 30.56 -8.99 5.22
CA ILE A 400 29.70 -7.90 4.79
C ILE A 400 30.50 -6.62 5.01
N SER A 401 30.85 -5.96 3.91
CA SER A 401 31.61 -4.71 3.96
C SER A 401 30.72 -3.52 4.28
N GLY A 402 31.14 -2.76 5.29
CA GLY A 402 30.53 -1.49 5.67
C GLY A 402 29.39 -1.61 6.68
N ARG A 403 29.10 -0.48 7.32
CA ARG A 403 28.04 -0.38 8.32
C ARG A 403 26.65 -0.55 7.70
N ILE A 404 25.80 -1.31 8.38
CA ILE A 404 24.39 -1.47 8.02
C ILE A 404 23.67 -0.18 8.42
N SER A 405 23.14 0.53 7.44
CA SER A 405 22.49 1.81 7.65
C SER A 405 21.43 2.11 6.60
N PHE A 406 20.44 2.92 7.02
CA PHE A 406 19.28 3.32 6.25
C PHE A 406 19.35 4.84 6.00
N PRO A 407 19.98 5.26 4.90
CA PRO A 407 20.06 6.66 4.52
C PRO A 407 18.69 7.17 4.05
N TRP A 408 18.38 8.41 4.38
CA TRP A 408 17.19 9.11 3.91
C TRP A 408 17.52 10.54 3.51
N LYS A 409 16.75 11.09 2.57
CA LYS A 409 16.88 12.47 2.11
C LYS A 409 15.51 13.06 1.77
N VAL A 410 15.18 14.19 2.39
CA VAL A 410 13.95 14.96 2.18
C VAL A 410 14.33 16.42 1.96
N GLY A 411 14.22 16.89 0.71
CA GLY A 411 14.76 18.20 0.32
C GLY A 411 16.27 18.28 0.56
N GLU A 412 16.69 19.31 1.30
CA GLU A 412 18.08 19.52 1.72
C GLU A 412 18.46 18.73 2.98
N LEU A 413 17.46 18.23 3.72
CA LEU A 413 17.73 17.45 4.92
C LEU A 413 18.05 16.01 4.55
N GLN A 414 19.10 15.48 5.17
CA GLN A 414 19.52 14.10 5.01
C GLN A 414 19.98 13.54 6.35
N GLY A 415 19.89 12.22 6.49
CA GLY A 415 20.31 11.51 7.67
C GLY A 415 20.57 10.04 7.36
N ASP A 416 21.10 9.33 8.35
CA ASP A 416 21.40 7.92 8.23
C ASP A 416 21.08 7.18 9.52
N ILE A 417 20.13 6.25 9.45
CA ILE A 417 19.65 5.49 10.59
C ILE A 417 20.45 4.19 10.68
N LYS A 418 21.24 4.06 11.75
CA LYS A 418 22.10 2.89 11.98
C LYS A 418 21.28 1.62 12.21
N ASN A 419 21.88 0.48 11.87
CA ASN A 419 21.34 -0.86 12.12
C ASN A 419 19.98 -1.11 11.46
N CYS A 420 19.70 -0.41 10.36
CA CYS A 420 18.49 -0.60 9.56
C CYS A 420 18.90 -0.80 8.09
N CYS A 421 18.21 -1.67 7.38
CA CYS A 421 18.39 -1.86 5.94
C CYS A 421 17.11 -2.38 5.30
N VAL A 422 17.15 -2.64 4.00
CA VAL A 422 16.12 -3.37 3.27
C VAL A 422 16.62 -4.78 3.03
N MET A 423 15.78 -5.75 3.37
CA MET A 423 16.01 -7.16 3.15
C MET A 423 15.07 -7.67 2.07
N THR A 424 15.64 -8.31 1.05
CA THR A 424 14.93 -8.95 -0.04
C THR A 424 15.34 -10.43 -0.08
N VAL A 425 14.36 -11.33 -0.01
CA VAL A 425 14.56 -12.78 0.05
C VAL A 425 13.71 -13.46 -1.00
N SER A 426 14.31 -14.39 -1.73
CA SER A 426 13.63 -15.23 -2.70
C SER A 426 14.00 -16.69 -2.45
N VAL A 427 13.00 -17.52 -2.19
CA VAL A 427 13.14 -18.97 -2.07
C VAL A 427 12.53 -19.60 -3.31
N LEU A 428 13.32 -20.43 -3.99
CA LEU A 428 12.97 -21.08 -5.25
C LEU A 428 12.98 -22.60 -5.08
N ASP A 429 12.10 -23.29 -5.79
CA ASP A 429 12.09 -24.75 -5.88
C ASP A 429 13.17 -25.28 -6.85
N GLU A 430 13.17 -26.59 -7.09
CA GLU A 430 14.10 -27.27 -8.01
C GLU A 430 14.04 -26.75 -9.45
N ALA A 431 12.87 -26.28 -9.88
CA ALA A 431 12.64 -25.71 -11.20
C ALA A 431 12.91 -24.19 -11.23
N LEU A 432 13.55 -23.65 -10.18
CA LEU A 432 13.80 -22.22 -9.97
C LEU A 432 12.52 -21.38 -9.95
N ARG A 433 11.37 -21.99 -9.62
CA ARG A 433 10.11 -21.28 -9.47
C ARG A 433 10.04 -20.66 -8.07
N PRO A 434 9.65 -19.38 -7.96
CA PRO A 434 9.55 -18.70 -6.67
C PRO A 434 8.42 -19.27 -5.81
N VAL A 435 8.80 -19.79 -4.64
CA VAL A 435 7.93 -20.39 -3.61
C VAL A 435 7.54 -19.33 -2.57
N TRP A 436 8.54 -18.59 -2.08
CA TRP A 436 8.34 -17.54 -1.09
C TRP A 436 9.26 -16.36 -1.39
N CYS A 437 8.67 -15.18 -1.50
CA CYS A 437 9.37 -13.97 -1.93
C CYS A 437 8.93 -12.79 -1.06
N ILE A 438 9.88 -12.15 -0.39
CA ILE A 438 9.63 -11.01 0.49
C ILE A 438 10.63 -9.89 0.21
N SER A 439 10.17 -8.66 0.33
CA SER A 439 11.02 -7.47 0.36
C SER A 439 10.49 -6.54 1.43
N SER A 440 11.32 -6.24 2.42
CA SER A 440 10.88 -5.53 3.61
C SER A 440 12.04 -4.80 4.27
N SER A 441 11.77 -3.64 4.88
CA SER A 441 12.75 -3.01 5.75
C SER A 441 12.98 -3.89 6.98
N ALA A 442 14.22 -3.98 7.42
CA ALA A 442 14.65 -4.85 8.50
C ALA A 442 15.61 -4.10 9.42
N ALA A 443 15.41 -4.26 10.73
CA ALA A 443 16.26 -3.68 11.75
C ALA A 443 17.08 -4.80 12.39
N VAL A 444 18.32 -4.44 12.72
CA VAL A 444 19.33 -5.29 13.31
C VAL A 444 19.44 -4.92 14.78
N PHE A 445 19.27 -5.91 15.65
CA PHE A 445 19.26 -5.70 17.10
C PHE A 445 20.28 -6.61 17.78
N PRO A 446 20.84 -6.21 18.94
CA PRO A 446 21.64 -7.13 19.76
C PRO A 446 20.90 -8.44 20.05
N SER A 447 21.59 -9.56 19.83
CA SER A 447 21.06 -10.89 20.11
C SER A 447 21.41 -11.29 21.54
N HIS A 448 20.39 -11.55 22.37
CA HIS A 448 20.58 -12.15 23.70
C HIS A 448 20.86 -13.67 23.65
N SER A 449 20.66 -14.29 22.49
CA SER A 449 20.98 -15.70 22.24
C SER A 449 22.42 -15.77 21.76
N ARG A 450 23.31 -16.35 22.57
CA ARG A 450 24.68 -16.71 22.18
C ARG A 450 24.62 -17.97 21.34
N VAL A 451 24.65 -17.85 20.02
CA VAL A 451 25.05 -18.99 19.20
C VAL A 451 26.55 -19.09 19.40
N VAL A 452 27.02 -20.01 20.25
CA VAL A 452 28.45 -20.19 20.49
C VAL A 452 29.07 -20.58 19.14
N SER A 453 29.84 -19.68 18.55
CA SER A 453 30.69 -19.97 17.41
C SER A 453 32.11 -19.88 17.92
N GLU A 454 32.83 -21.00 17.88
CA GLU A 454 34.23 -21.08 18.33
C GLU A 454 35.16 -20.15 17.52
N THR A 455 34.68 -19.64 16.38
CA THR A 455 35.48 -18.90 15.39
C THR A 455 35.29 -17.38 15.46
N TYR A 456 34.28 -16.86 16.15
CA TYR A 456 33.96 -15.43 16.16
C TYR A 456 33.68 -14.91 17.57
N ASP A 457 34.55 -14.01 18.07
CA ASP A 457 34.45 -13.39 19.40
C ASP A 457 33.82 -11.98 19.37
N GLY A 458 32.83 -11.78 18.50
CA GLY A 458 32.20 -10.46 18.29
C GLY A 458 30.78 -10.32 18.86
N GLU A 459 30.28 -9.08 18.91
CA GLU A 459 28.89 -8.82 19.32
C GLU A 459 27.92 -9.47 18.32
N GLN A 460 27.03 -10.32 18.85
CA GLN A 460 26.02 -10.99 18.04
C GLN A 460 24.81 -10.11 17.84
N LEU A 461 24.41 -9.97 16.58
CA LEU A 461 23.28 -9.21 16.15
C LEU A 461 22.28 -10.13 15.46
N ALA A 462 20.99 -9.84 15.61
CA ALA A 462 19.92 -10.58 14.99
C ALA A 462 19.03 -9.66 14.16
N LEU A 463 18.67 -10.14 12.98
CA LEU A 463 17.62 -9.57 12.15
C LEU A 463 16.49 -10.59 12.06
N ARG A 464 15.26 -10.13 12.34
CA ARG A 464 14.07 -10.99 12.38
C ARG A 464 12.94 -10.44 11.53
N TYR A 465 12.34 -11.34 10.77
CA TYR A 465 11.13 -11.12 9.98
C TYR A 465 10.12 -12.23 10.28
N ASP A 466 8.85 -11.85 10.41
CA ASP A 466 7.74 -12.77 10.69
C ASP A 466 6.52 -12.25 9.92
N ASP A 467 5.96 -13.10 9.08
CA ASP A 467 4.67 -12.89 8.43
C ASP A 467 3.84 -14.20 8.48
N PRO A 468 2.54 -14.16 8.10
CA PRO A 468 1.69 -15.35 8.17
C PRO A 468 2.14 -16.53 7.28
N ASP A 469 3.00 -16.30 6.29
CA ASP A 469 3.46 -17.28 5.31
C ASP A 469 4.87 -17.82 5.60
N GLY A 470 5.68 -17.09 6.36
CA GLY A 470 7.04 -17.46 6.67
C GLY A 470 7.75 -16.54 7.66
N LYS A 471 8.83 -17.08 8.21
CA LYS A 471 9.67 -16.45 9.23
C LYS A 471 11.12 -16.52 8.82
N LEU A 472 11.89 -15.49 9.14
CA LEU A 472 13.32 -15.47 8.90
C LEU A 472 14.04 -14.93 10.13
N LYS A 473 15.07 -15.64 10.55
CA LYS A 473 16.05 -15.21 11.55
C LYS A 473 17.44 -15.27 10.93
N MET A 474 18.09 -14.12 10.86
CA MET A 474 19.48 -13.99 10.45
C MET A 474 20.31 -13.57 11.67
N THR A 475 21.43 -14.24 11.88
CA THR A 475 22.39 -13.94 12.95
C THR A 475 23.69 -13.45 12.33
N LEU A 476 24.08 -12.24 12.69
CA LEU A 476 25.30 -11.57 12.26
C LEU A 476 26.25 -11.44 13.46
N VAL A 477 27.56 -11.42 13.21
CA VAL A 477 28.57 -11.03 14.20
C VAL A 477 29.28 -9.78 13.71
N TRP A 478 29.40 -8.77 14.57
CA TRP A 478 30.23 -7.61 14.30
C TRP A 478 31.65 -7.86 14.81
N MET A 479 32.62 -7.86 13.90
CA MET A 479 34.04 -7.95 14.23
C MET A 479 34.62 -6.54 14.27
N GLN A 480 34.88 -6.03 15.48
CA GLN A 480 35.33 -4.66 15.67
C GLN A 480 36.68 -4.38 15.02
N ASP A 481 37.62 -5.33 15.08
CA ASP A 481 38.98 -5.17 14.54
C ASP A 481 38.97 -5.04 13.01
N LEU A 482 38.10 -5.79 12.35
CA LEU A 482 37.98 -5.78 10.89
C LEU A 482 36.98 -4.72 10.38
N GLN A 483 36.13 -4.17 11.25
CA GLN A 483 34.98 -3.33 10.89
C GLN A 483 34.04 -4.02 9.87
N LEU A 484 33.84 -5.33 10.00
CA LEU A 484 33.02 -6.16 9.11
C LEU A 484 31.93 -6.90 9.89
N TYR A 485 30.80 -7.15 9.23
CA TYR A 485 29.83 -8.13 9.74
C TYR A 485 30.05 -9.49 9.09
N PHE A 486 29.82 -10.56 9.84
CA PHE A 486 29.84 -11.93 9.33
C PHE A 486 28.48 -12.58 9.54
N LEU A 487 27.94 -13.21 8.49
CA LEU A 487 26.69 -13.97 8.58
C LEU A 487 26.96 -15.38 9.11
N ILE A 488 26.71 -15.60 10.40
CA ILE A 488 27.00 -16.87 11.09
C ILE A 488 25.79 -17.82 11.18
N GLY A 489 24.58 -17.33 10.89
CA GLY A 489 23.39 -18.17 10.94
C GLY A 489 22.24 -17.61 10.12
N LEU A 490 21.57 -18.48 9.36
CA LEU A 490 20.37 -18.14 8.60
C LEU A 490 19.35 -19.26 8.78
N ASN A 491 18.19 -18.89 9.31
CA ASN A 491 17.07 -19.80 9.55
C ASN A 491 15.82 -19.24 8.88
N ILE A 492 15.26 -19.99 7.95
CA ILE A 492 14.05 -19.63 7.23
C ILE A 492 13.01 -20.70 7.53
N ARG A 493 11.79 -20.28 7.87
CA ARG A 493 10.64 -21.15 8.05
C ARG A 493 9.54 -20.72 7.09
N ILE A 494 8.99 -21.64 6.32
CA ILE A 494 7.98 -21.36 5.30
C ILE A 494 6.80 -22.27 5.58
N ARG A 495 5.58 -21.75 5.48
CA ARG A 495 4.39 -22.56 5.72
C ARG A 495 4.26 -23.66 4.67
N VAL A 496 3.92 -24.88 5.09
CA VAL A 496 3.86 -26.08 4.22
C VAL A 496 2.97 -25.85 2.99
N ARG A 497 1.87 -25.10 3.13
CA ARG A 497 0.96 -24.76 2.01
C ARG A 497 1.61 -24.00 0.83
N LYS A 498 2.78 -23.40 1.04
CA LYS A 498 3.52 -22.69 -0.02
C LYS A 498 4.43 -23.62 -0.80
N VAL A 499 4.76 -24.78 -0.24
CA VAL A 499 5.91 -25.62 -0.61
C VAL A 499 5.47 -26.78 -1.50
#